data_AF-A0A9E4ZHC9-F1
#
_entry.id   AF-A0A9E4ZHC9-F1
#
_cell.length_a   1.000
_cell.length_b   1.000
_cell.length_c   1.000
_cell.angle_alpha   90.00
_cell.angle_beta   90.00
_cell.angle_gamma   90.00
#
_symmetry.space_group_name_H-M   'P 1'
#
loop_
_entity.id
_entity.type
_entity.pdbx_description
1 polymer ?
#
loop_
_entity_poly.entity_id
_entity_poly.type
_entity_poly.pdbx_seq_one_letter_code
_entity_poly.pdbx_strand_id
1 'polypeptide(L)' 'MSVEESIQRIGSSKQTGYTWQERWNQDGYDGLKPRYSGGRRSKLADKQKEQLKIMRNYSAILTYLI' A
#
# COMPACT_ATOMS: atom_id res chain seq x y z
N MET A 1 -15.71 -20.81 -7.62
CA MET A 1 -15.77 -19.70 -6.63
C MET A 1 -16.06 -18.44 -7.40
N SER A 2 -17.14 -17.74 -7.06
CA SER A 2 -17.46 -16.47 -7.71
C SER A 2 -16.56 -15.35 -7.19
N VAL A 3 -16.52 -14.23 -7.92
CA VAL A 3 -15.88 -12.99 -7.45
C VAL A 3 -16.45 -12.65 -6.07
N GLU A 4 -17.77 -12.58 -5.96
CA GLU A 4 -18.48 -12.22 -4.73
C GLU A 4 -18.14 -13.10 -3.52
N GLU A 5 -18.14 -14.43 -3.69
CA GLU A 5 -17.73 -15.38 -2.63
C GLU A 5 -16.29 -15.13 -2.18
N SER A 6 -15.41 -14.82 -3.13
CA SER A 6 -13.99 -14.55 -2.85
C SER A 6 -13.84 -13.25 -2.05
N ILE A 7 -14.59 -12.20 -2.40
CA ILE A 7 -14.44 -10.88 -1.76
C ILE A 7 -15.04 -10.86 -0.35
N GLN A 8 -16.14 -11.59 -0.14
CA GLN A 8 -16.72 -11.77 1.18
C GLN A 8 -15.74 -12.44 2.16
N ARG A 9 -14.97 -13.44 1.70
CA ARG A 9 -13.96 -14.12 2.52
C ARG A 9 -12.82 -13.21 2.97
N ILE A 10 -12.44 -12.24 2.16
CA ILE A 10 -11.35 -11.28 2.45
C ILE A 10 -11.84 -9.96 3.06
N GLY A 11 -13.15 -9.82 3.28
CA GLY A 11 -13.74 -8.62 3.90
C GLY A 11 -13.61 -7.36 3.03
N SER A 12 -13.82 -7.46 1.72
CA SER A 12 -13.82 -6.30 0.81
C SER A 12 -15.18 -6.10 0.11
N SER A 13 -15.36 -4.95 -0.55
CA SER A 13 -16.60 -4.64 -1.26
C SER A 13 -16.68 -5.36 -2.61
N LYS A 14 -17.91 -5.66 -3.07
CA LYS A 14 -18.13 -6.28 -4.40
C LYS A 14 -17.45 -5.49 -5.53
N GLN A 15 -17.52 -4.16 -5.47
CA GLN A 15 -16.92 -3.27 -6.46
C GLN A 15 -15.39 -3.43 -6.54
N THR A 16 -14.71 -3.54 -5.39
CA THR A 16 -13.27 -3.81 -5.33
C THR A 16 -12.94 -5.13 -6.02
N GLY A 17 -13.74 -6.17 -5.79
CA GLY A 17 -13.56 -7.47 -6.42
C GLY A 17 -13.64 -7.46 -7.94
N TYR A 18 -14.69 -6.84 -8.50
CA TYR A 18 -14.83 -6.73 -9.94
C TYR A 18 -13.73 -5.84 -10.55
N THR A 19 -13.32 -4.78 -9.86
CA THR A 19 -12.18 -3.95 -10.28
C THR A 19 -10.88 -4.76 -10.35
N TRP A 20 -10.62 -5.62 -9.36
CA TRP A 20 -9.44 -6.48 -9.37
C TRP A 20 -9.50 -7.54 -10.47
N GLN A 21 -10.67 -8.17 -10.68
CA GLN A 21 -10.85 -9.14 -11.77
C GLN A 21 -10.63 -8.48 -13.14
N GLU A 22 -11.23 -7.33 -13.38
CA GLU A 22 -11.08 -6.60 -14.65
C GLU A 22 -9.62 -6.25 -14.92
N ARG A 23 -8.91 -5.68 -13.92
CA ARG A 23 -7.50 -5.32 -14.06
C ARG A 23 -6.60 -6.53 -14.24
N TRP A 24 -6.89 -7.63 -13.56
CA TRP A 24 -6.17 -8.89 -13.77
C TRP A 24 -6.35 -9.39 -15.20
N ASN A 25 -7.57 -9.34 -15.73
CA ASN A 25 -7.85 -9.79 -17.09
C ASN A 25 -7.18 -8.91 -18.16
N GLN A 26 -6.95 -7.63 -17.87
CA GLN A 26 -6.33 -6.67 -18.80
C GLN A 26 -4.79 -6.68 -18.71
N ASP A 27 -4.25 -6.59 -17.50
CA ASP A 27 -2.83 -6.31 -17.24
C ASP A 27 -2.12 -7.45 -16.47
N GLY A 28 -2.82 -8.55 -16.18
CA GLY A 28 -2.31 -9.64 -15.35
C GLY A 28 -1.95 -9.17 -13.93
N TYR A 29 -0.83 -9.68 -13.41
CA TYR A 29 -0.34 -9.34 -12.09
C TYR A 29 -0.01 -7.85 -11.94
N ASP A 30 0.47 -7.19 -13.01
CA ASP A 30 0.81 -5.77 -12.96
C ASP A 30 -0.43 -4.89 -12.74
N GLY A 31 -1.61 -5.32 -13.19
CA GLY A 31 -2.88 -4.65 -12.95
C GLY A 31 -3.32 -4.62 -11.49
N LEU A 32 -2.85 -5.56 -10.68
CA LEU A 32 -3.13 -5.61 -9.25
C LEU A 32 -2.22 -4.71 -8.42
N LYS A 33 -1.11 -4.22 -9.00
CA LYS A 33 -0.25 -3.25 -8.31
C LYS A 33 -1.04 -1.96 -8.05
N PRO A 34 -0.93 -1.36 -6.85
CA PRO A 34 -1.56 -0.08 -6.60
C PRO A 34 -1.08 0.96 -7.60
N ARG A 35 -2.01 1.57 -8.33
CA ARG A 35 -1.73 2.70 -9.23
C ARG A 35 -1.57 3.96 -8.39
N TYR A 36 -0.43 4.09 -7.72
CA TYR A 36 -0.09 5.31 -7.00
C TYR A 36 0.10 6.44 -8.02
N SER A 37 -0.78 7.42 -8.03
CA SER A 37 -0.59 8.65 -8.82
C SER A 37 0.43 9.61 -8.20
N GLY A 38 1.32 9.11 -7.33
CA GLY A 38 2.22 9.95 -6.54
C GLY A 38 1.42 11.00 -5.76
N GLY A 39 0.52 10.53 -4.88
CA GLY A 39 -0.42 11.36 -4.12
C GLY A 39 0.23 12.60 -3.49
N ARG A 40 -0.59 13.55 -3.02
CA ARG A 40 -0.14 14.90 -2.61
C ARG A 40 1.23 14.85 -1.93
N ARG A 41 2.21 15.53 -2.55
CA ARG A 41 3.59 15.58 -2.04
C ARG A 41 3.55 15.93 -0.55
N SER A 42 4.38 15.25 0.22
CA SER A 42 4.51 15.53 1.65
C SER A 42 4.72 17.02 1.89
N LYS A 43 4.08 17.58 2.92
CA LYS A 43 4.29 18.96 3.37
C LYS A 43 5.68 19.18 3.97
N LEU A 44 6.46 18.11 4.12
CA LEU A 44 7.78 18.15 4.74
C LEU A 44 8.83 18.65 3.76
N ALA A 45 9.63 19.60 4.23
CA ALA A 45 10.89 19.96 3.59
C ALA A 45 11.88 18.79 3.66
N ASP A 46 12.86 18.76 2.77
CA ASP A 46 13.80 17.63 2.69
C ASP A 46 14.62 17.45 3.99
N LYS A 47 14.98 18.54 4.66
CA LYS A 47 15.62 18.49 5.99
C LYS A 47 14.76 17.77 7.04
N GLN A 48 13.44 17.96 7.01
CA GLN A 48 12.53 17.29 7.94
C GLN A 48 12.43 15.80 7.62
N LYS A 49 12.48 15.43 6.34
CA LYS A 49 12.53 14.00 5.94
C LYS A 49 13.82 13.33 6.41
N GLU A 50 14.95 14.02 6.32
CA GLU A 50 16.23 13.49 6.83
C GLU A 50 16.21 13.33 8.35
N GLN A 51 15.65 14.29 9.08
CA GLN A 51 15.47 14.16 10.53
C GLN A 51 14.62 12.95 10.90
N LEU A 52 13.53 12.68 10.17
CA LEU A 52 12.70 11.50 10.40
C LEU A 52 13.46 10.19 10.15
N LYS A 53 14.32 10.12 9.13
CA LYS A 53 15.15 8.93 8.88
C LYS A 53 16.12 8.68 10.04
N ILE A 54 16.75 9.74 10.52
CA ILE A 54 17.67 9.70 11.65
C ILE A 54 16.94 9.20 12.92
N MET A 55 15.78 9.79 13.23
CA MET A 55 14.95 9.37 14.38
C MET A 55 14.52 7.90 14.29
N ARG A 56 14.09 7.45 13.10
CA ARG A 56 13.71 6.05 12.86
C ARG A 56 14.87 5.10 13.15
N ASN A 57 16.08 5.44 12.71
CA ASN A 57 17.27 4.61 12.90
C ASN A 57 17.66 4.54 14.39
N TYR A 58 17.63 5.66 15.12
CA TYR A 58 17.88 5.65 16.56
C TYR A 58 16.83 4.86 17.34
N SER A 59 15.55 4.99 16.98
CA SER A 59 14.49 4.18 17.58
C SER A 59 14.72 2.69 17.34
N ALA A 60 15.10 2.29 16.13
CA ALA A 60 15.38 0.90 15.81
C ALA A 60 16.55 0.37 16.65
N ILE A 61 17.67 1.11 16.73
CA ILE A 61 18.83 0.71 17.52
C ILE A 61 18.49 0.59 19.01
N LEU A 62 17.72 1.54 19.56
CA LEU A 62 17.29 1.48 20.96
C LEU A 62 16.39 0.27 21.22
N THR A 63 15.49 -0.10 20.32
CA THR A 63 14.64 -1.29 20.47
C THR A 63 15.42 -2.61 20.44
N TYR A 64 16.61 -2.64 19.83
CA TYR A 64 17.48 -3.83 19.81
C TYR A 64 18.54 -3.86 20.94
N LEU A 65 18.59 -2.84 21.80
CA LEU A 65 19.59 -2.69 22.87
C LEU A 65 18.99 -2.72 24.29
N ILE A 66 17.71 -3.06 24.43
CA ILE A 66 17.02 -3.42 25.68
C ILE A 66 16.36 -4.79 25.49
#